data_AF-A0A7V2NJE7-F1
#
_entry.id   AF-A0A7V2NJE7-F1
#
_cell.length_a   1.000
_cell.length_b   1.000
_cell.length_c   1.000
_cell.angle_alpha   90.00
_cell.angle_beta   90.00
_cell.angle_gamma   90.00
#
_symmetry.space_group_name_H-M   'P 1'
#
loop_
_entity.id
_entity.type
_entity.pdbx_description
1 polymer ?
#
loop_
_entity_poly.entity_id
_entity_poly.type
_entity_poly.pdbx_seq_one_letter_code
_entity_poly.pdbx_strand_id
1 'polypeptide(L)'
;MADSLMTDEYYIPLVSQLESLLEDAVMADDNKKYTLDDFRSELNDIPEKVAGRAEYMRNVIEEAPHPFTLLPARWDDENILLSWNSTATPDGSPITYTVEMASHYNFADLVSYEVGTDTSFILTDIPEMPLYWRPIAWGNDYYIRSMQHFEMIADTSEIPNLVVIDPDLFTAYPNPSSGAVRFRFDSEEGSDATLRITNVLGQLVYRTTVISNGTAGQSIVWTGRDQHDKPVASGMYFCTLERDYGRQTLRIVVIK
;
A
#
# COMPACT_ATOMS: atom_id res chain seq x y z
N MET A 1 -26.90 -0.02 -8.12
CA MET A 1 -25.88 0.85 -8.76
C MET A 1 -25.88 2.18 -8.04
N ALA A 2 -25.38 2.16 -6.80
CA ALA A 2 -25.03 3.31 -5.97
C ALA A 2 -24.14 2.79 -4.81
N ASP A 3 -23.32 1.77 -5.07
CA ASP A 3 -22.70 0.91 -4.03
C ASP A 3 -21.20 1.13 -3.92
N SER A 4 -20.73 2.33 -4.27
CA SER A 4 -19.32 2.67 -4.15
C SER A 4 -19.17 3.80 -3.16
N LEU A 5 -18.37 3.58 -2.12
CA LEU A 5 -17.81 4.61 -1.23
C LEU A 5 -16.90 5.61 -1.97
N MET A 6 -17.11 5.79 -3.27
CA MET A 6 -16.28 6.55 -4.20
C MET A 6 -17.16 7.38 -5.15
N THR A 7 -18.47 7.49 -4.89
CA THR A 7 -19.37 8.35 -5.68
C THR A 7 -20.13 9.31 -4.76
N ASP A 8 -20.34 10.53 -5.24
CA ASP A 8 -21.06 11.57 -4.49
C ASP A 8 -22.46 11.12 -4.08
N GLU A 9 -23.11 10.32 -4.93
CA GLU A 9 -24.44 9.73 -4.70
C GLU A 9 -24.53 8.90 -3.41
N TYR A 10 -23.43 8.28 -2.96
CA TYR A 10 -23.39 7.53 -1.71
C TYR A 10 -23.27 8.46 -0.49
N TYR A 11 -22.49 9.54 -0.59
CA TYR A 11 -22.15 10.39 0.56
C TYR A 11 -23.14 11.53 0.77
N ILE A 12 -23.72 12.10 -0.29
CA ILE A 12 -24.67 13.22 -0.18
C ILE A 12 -25.81 12.91 0.81
N PRO A 13 -26.50 11.74 0.74
CA PRO A 13 -27.57 11.43 1.69
C PRO A 13 -27.08 11.26 3.13
N LEU A 14 -25.85 10.75 3.34
CA LEU A 14 -25.25 10.56 4.66
C LEU A 14 -24.88 11.90 5.30
N VAL A 15 -24.32 12.84 4.51
CA VAL A 15 -24.00 14.19 4.98
C VAL A 15 -25.29 14.91 5.38
N SER A 16 -26.36 14.84 4.58
CA SER A 16 -27.65 15.44 4.93
C SER A 16 -28.28 14.83 6.19
N GLN A 17 -28.12 13.51 6.42
CA GLN A 17 -28.56 12.88 7.67
C GLN A 17 -27.74 13.37 8.87
N LEU A 18 -26.42 13.52 8.71
CA LEU A 18 -25.55 14.01 9.77
C LEU A 18 -25.88 15.46 10.15
N GLU A 19 -26.16 16.31 9.16
CA GLU A 19 -26.63 17.69 9.37
C GLU A 19 -27.91 17.72 10.20
N SER A 20 -28.91 16.91 9.85
CA SER A 20 -30.16 16.82 10.60
C SER A 20 -29.93 16.38 12.06
N LEU A 21 -29.05 15.40 12.30
CA LEU A 21 -28.72 14.95 13.65
C LEU A 21 -27.99 16.01 14.47
N LEU A 22 -27.11 16.79 13.83
CA LEU A 22 -26.39 17.89 14.46
C LEU A 22 -27.33 19.06 14.79
N GLU A 23 -28.29 19.37 13.91
CA GLU A 23 -29.35 20.34 14.19
C GLU A 23 -30.15 19.95 15.43
N ASP A 24 -30.62 18.69 15.50
CA ASP A 24 -31.35 18.19 16.66
C ASP A 24 -30.53 18.26 17.95
N ALA A 25 -29.24 17.88 17.89
CA ALA A 25 -28.35 17.89 19.05
C ALA A 25 -28.04 19.30 19.56
N VAL A 26 -27.79 20.26 18.67
CA VAL A 26 -27.55 21.67 19.02
C VAL A 26 -28.81 22.29 19.63
N MET A 27 -29.99 21.97 19.08
CA MET A 27 -31.27 22.46 19.62
C MET A 27 -31.59 21.89 21.00
N ALA A 28 -31.07 20.71 21.34
CA ALA A 28 -31.22 20.07 22.64
C ALA A 28 -30.14 20.48 23.67
N ASP A 29 -29.11 21.25 23.30
CA ASP A 29 -28.08 21.72 24.23
C ASP A 29 -28.55 22.94 25.04
N ASP A 30 -29.08 22.67 26.24
CA ASP A 30 -29.52 23.70 27.20
C ASP A 30 -28.40 24.68 27.60
N ASN A 31 -27.13 24.28 27.50
CA ASN A 31 -25.99 25.11 27.86
C ASN A 31 -25.50 25.99 26.69
N LYS A 32 -26.04 25.81 25.48
CA LYS A 32 -25.65 26.53 24.26
C LYS A 32 -24.15 26.60 24.04
N LYS A 33 -23.45 25.49 24.34
CA LYS A 33 -21.99 25.41 24.26
C LYS A 33 -21.50 25.38 22.82
N TYR A 34 -22.33 24.89 21.90
CA TYR A 34 -22.03 24.80 20.47
C TYR A 34 -23.18 25.38 19.63
N THR A 35 -22.85 25.76 18.41
CA THR A 35 -23.75 26.24 17.37
C THR A 35 -23.58 25.41 16.10
N LEU A 36 -24.55 25.45 15.19
CA LEU A 36 -24.43 24.75 13.92
C LEU A 36 -23.25 25.28 13.09
N ASP A 37 -22.91 26.56 13.24
CA ASP A 37 -21.76 27.18 12.57
C ASP A 37 -20.42 26.55 12.97
N ASP A 38 -20.31 26.00 14.19
CA ASP A 38 -19.10 25.32 14.66
C ASP A 38 -18.81 24.03 13.86
N PHE A 39 -19.84 23.44 13.22
CA PHE A 39 -19.72 22.20 12.45
C PHE A 39 -19.86 22.41 10.94
N ARG A 40 -20.45 23.52 10.50
CA ARG A 40 -20.71 23.80 9.07
C ARG A 40 -19.46 23.79 8.21
N SER A 41 -18.33 24.33 8.68
CA SER A 41 -17.10 24.32 7.90
C SER A 41 -16.59 22.89 7.65
N GLU A 42 -16.61 22.03 8.66
CA GLU A 42 -16.15 20.64 8.49
C GLU A 42 -17.11 19.84 7.60
N LEU A 43 -18.42 20.02 7.77
CA LEU A 43 -19.46 19.36 6.99
C LEU A 43 -19.43 19.74 5.51
N ASN A 44 -19.29 21.04 5.22
CA ASN A 44 -19.26 21.56 3.85
C ASN A 44 -18.04 21.08 3.07
N ASP A 45 -16.95 20.77 3.76
CA ASP A 45 -15.72 20.24 3.14
C ASP A 45 -15.80 18.75 2.83
N ILE A 46 -16.72 17.99 3.45
CA ILE A 46 -16.80 16.53 3.27
C ILE A 46 -17.03 16.16 1.79
N PRO A 47 -18.01 16.74 1.07
CA PRO A 47 -18.22 16.42 -0.34
C PRO A 47 -16.98 16.65 -1.21
N GLU A 48 -16.27 17.76 -1.03
CA GLU A 48 -15.05 18.06 -1.80
C GLU A 48 -13.93 17.07 -1.49
N LYS A 49 -13.72 16.75 -0.20
CA LYS A 49 -12.73 15.74 0.23
C LYS A 49 -13.05 14.35 -0.32
N VAL A 50 -14.33 13.99 -0.35
CA VAL A 50 -14.81 12.74 -0.95
C VAL A 50 -14.57 12.73 -2.45
N ALA A 51 -14.94 13.80 -3.17
CA ALA A 51 -14.77 13.92 -4.61
C ALA A 51 -13.29 13.83 -5.02
N GLY A 52 -12.41 14.60 -4.35
CA GLY A 52 -10.97 14.55 -4.61
C GLY A 52 -10.37 13.17 -4.30
N ARG A 53 -10.85 12.49 -3.25
CA ARG A 53 -10.41 11.11 -2.95
C ARG A 53 -10.89 10.11 -4.00
N ALA A 54 -12.12 10.27 -4.49
CA ALA A 54 -12.70 9.43 -5.53
C ALA A 54 -11.95 9.61 -6.86
N GLU A 55 -11.63 10.85 -7.23
CA GLU A 55 -10.84 11.18 -8.42
C GLU A 55 -9.43 10.57 -8.33
N TYR A 56 -8.71 10.78 -7.23
CA TYR A 56 -7.40 10.14 -7.02
C TYR A 56 -7.47 8.63 -7.22
N MET A 57 -8.50 8.00 -6.66
CA MET A 57 -8.68 6.55 -6.75
C MET A 57 -9.03 6.08 -8.15
N ARG A 58 -9.81 6.88 -8.90
CA ARG A 58 -10.10 6.62 -10.31
C ARG A 58 -8.81 6.68 -11.12
N ASN A 59 -7.98 7.70 -10.92
CA ASN A 59 -6.73 7.80 -11.67
C ASN A 59 -5.76 6.67 -11.28
N VAL A 60 -5.72 6.25 -10.01
CA VAL A 60 -4.95 5.04 -9.62
C VAL A 60 -5.46 3.78 -10.33
N ILE A 61 -6.75 3.68 -10.63
CA ILE A 61 -7.33 2.56 -11.36
C ILE A 61 -7.05 2.66 -12.87
N GLU A 62 -7.17 3.85 -13.44
CA GLU A 62 -7.19 4.08 -14.90
C GLU A 62 -5.82 4.44 -15.49
N GLU A 63 -4.90 4.99 -14.69
CA GLU A 63 -3.66 5.59 -15.17
C GLU A 63 -2.40 5.01 -14.51
N ALA A 64 -2.53 4.28 -13.38
CA ALA A 64 -1.36 3.77 -12.67
C ALA A 64 -0.59 2.74 -13.49
N PRO A 65 0.75 2.83 -13.54
CA PRO A 65 1.58 1.78 -14.12
C PRO A 65 1.20 0.40 -13.60
N HIS A 66 1.15 -0.60 -14.48
CA HIS A 66 0.86 -1.96 -14.10
C HIS A 66 1.96 -2.54 -13.19
N PRO A 67 1.62 -3.54 -12.36
CA PRO A 67 2.62 -4.34 -11.65
C PRO A 67 3.72 -4.88 -12.54
N PHE A 68 4.97 -4.86 -12.07
CA PHE A 68 6.15 -5.37 -12.76
C PHE A 68 7.07 -6.12 -11.80
N THR A 69 8.14 -6.73 -12.32
CA THR A 69 8.97 -7.67 -11.55
C THR A 69 10.39 -7.12 -11.35
N LEU A 70 10.88 -7.12 -10.12
CA LEU A 70 12.31 -6.94 -9.83
C LEU A 70 13.07 -8.20 -10.21
N LEU A 71 14.25 -8.00 -10.79
CA LEU A 71 15.23 -9.05 -10.96
C LEU A 71 16.20 -9.00 -9.77
N PRO A 72 16.70 -10.15 -9.28
CA PRO A 72 17.65 -10.16 -8.17
C PRO A 72 18.85 -9.27 -8.47
N ALA A 73 19.28 -8.49 -7.48
CA ALA A 73 20.50 -7.69 -7.58
C ALA A 73 21.70 -8.59 -7.92
N ARG A 74 22.54 -8.12 -8.83
CA ARG A 74 23.73 -8.85 -9.28
C ARG A 74 24.99 -8.07 -8.94
N TRP A 75 25.93 -8.77 -8.33
CA TRP A 75 27.25 -8.24 -8.03
C TRP A 75 28.15 -8.34 -9.27
N ASP A 76 28.84 -7.25 -9.55
CA ASP A 76 30.05 -7.15 -10.36
C ASP A 76 31.18 -6.68 -9.43
N ASP A 77 32.45 -6.93 -9.76
CA ASP A 77 33.60 -6.85 -8.81
C ASP A 77 33.66 -5.57 -7.96
N GLU A 78 33.12 -4.44 -8.43
CA GLU A 78 33.05 -3.16 -7.71
C GLU A 78 31.63 -2.54 -7.66
N ASN A 79 30.63 -3.17 -8.30
CA ASN A 79 29.32 -2.54 -8.54
C ASN A 79 28.16 -3.50 -8.28
N ILE A 80 26.97 -2.94 -8.08
CA ILE A 80 25.72 -3.72 -8.02
C ILE A 80 24.81 -3.31 -9.17
N LEU A 81 24.44 -4.28 -10.01
CA LEU A 81 23.41 -4.11 -11.03
C LEU A 81 22.03 -4.36 -10.42
N LEU A 82 21.22 -3.30 -10.37
CA LEU A 82 19.81 -3.33 -10.02
C LEU A 82 18.99 -3.34 -11.31
N SER A 83 18.04 -4.24 -11.47
CA SER A 83 17.26 -4.34 -12.72
C SER A 83 15.84 -4.86 -12.52
N TRP A 84 14.95 -4.52 -13.45
CA TRP A 84 13.54 -4.86 -13.41
C TRP A 84 12.96 -5.06 -14.81
N ASN A 85 11.80 -5.69 -14.91
CA ASN A 85 11.05 -5.75 -16.16
C ASN A 85 10.31 -4.44 -16.41
N SER A 86 10.21 -4.03 -17.67
CA SER A 86 9.38 -2.87 -18.04
C SER A 86 7.89 -3.10 -17.76
N THR A 87 7.15 -2.01 -17.66
CA THR A 87 5.69 -1.99 -17.50
C THR A 87 5.03 -1.00 -18.46
N ALA A 88 3.70 -0.90 -18.41
CA ALA A 88 2.87 0.02 -19.16
C ALA A 88 1.75 0.57 -18.26
N THR A 89 1.22 1.74 -18.58
CA THR A 89 0.00 2.27 -17.97
C THR A 89 -1.22 1.76 -18.77
N PRO A 90 -2.42 1.68 -18.15
CA PRO A 90 -3.62 1.23 -18.85
C PRO A 90 -4.01 2.12 -20.05
N ASP A 91 -3.70 3.42 -19.98
CA ASP A 91 -3.96 4.41 -21.02
C ASP A 91 -2.85 4.49 -22.10
N GLY A 92 -1.74 3.77 -21.94
CA GLY A 92 -0.61 3.79 -22.87
C GLY A 92 0.31 5.02 -22.76
N SER A 93 0.15 5.83 -21.72
CA SER A 93 1.07 6.91 -21.38
C SER A 93 2.53 6.43 -21.19
N PRO A 94 3.54 7.28 -21.50
CA PRO A 94 4.93 6.97 -21.23
C PRO A 94 5.20 6.71 -19.75
N ILE A 95 6.18 5.86 -19.46
CA ILE A 95 6.62 5.54 -18.11
C ILE A 95 8.06 5.98 -17.90
N THR A 96 8.31 6.55 -16.74
CA THR A 96 9.65 6.76 -16.21
C THR A 96 9.85 5.99 -14.91
N TYR A 97 11.10 5.75 -14.55
CA TYR A 97 11.49 5.03 -13.36
C TYR A 97 12.36 5.89 -12.45
N THR A 98 12.15 5.72 -11.16
CA THR A 98 13.11 6.11 -10.12
C THR A 98 13.56 4.88 -9.38
N VAL A 99 14.81 4.85 -8.94
CA VAL A 99 15.32 3.86 -8.00
C VAL A 99 15.41 4.52 -6.63
N GLU A 100 14.70 3.97 -5.66
CA GLU A 100 14.74 4.40 -4.27
C GLU A 100 15.57 3.40 -3.46
N MET A 101 16.43 3.93 -2.59
CA MET A 101 17.33 3.17 -1.73
C MET A 101 17.27 3.70 -0.30
N ALA A 102 17.44 2.82 0.70
CA ALA A 102 17.38 3.18 2.11
C ALA A 102 18.15 2.17 2.98
N SER A 103 18.52 2.55 4.20
CA SER A 103 19.09 1.61 5.17
C SER A 103 18.02 0.79 5.92
N HIS A 104 16.74 1.15 5.78
CA HIS A 104 15.63 0.47 6.43
C HIS A 104 14.49 0.15 5.43
N TYR A 105 13.79 -0.96 5.68
CA TYR A 105 12.68 -1.43 4.82
C TYR A 105 11.50 -0.46 4.71
N ASN A 106 11.36 0.45 5.69
CA ASN A 106 10.32 1.47 5.72
C ASN A 106 10.67 2.70 4.86
N PHE A 107 11.90 2.75 4.30
CA PHE A 107 12.41 3.86 3.50
C PHE A 107 12.35 5.21 4.23
N ALA A 108 12.57 5.24 5.55
CA ALA A 108 12.56 6.48 6.34
C ALA A 108 13.71 7.44 5.97
N ASP A 109 14.84 6.90 5.53
CA ASP A 109 16.05 7.61 5.13
C ASP A 109 16.32 7.49 3.62
N LEU A 110 15.26 7.54 2.82
CA LEU A 110 15.34 7.24 1.39
C LEU A 110 16.21 8.23 0.61
N VAL A 111 16.93 7.68 -0.36
CA VAL A 111 17.61 8.41 -1.44
C VAL A 111 17.02 7.93 -2.77
N SER A 112 16.68 8.88 -3.64
CA SER A 112 16.03 8.61 -4.93
C SER A 112 16.90 9.03 -6.10
N TYR A 113 16.94 8.18 -7.14
CA TYR A 113 17.67 8.40 -8.38
C TYR A 113 16.71 8.32 -9.55
N GLU A 114 16.66 9.34 -10.39
CA GLU A 114 15.90 9.30 -11.64
C GLU A 114 16.66 8.48 -12.68
N VAL A 115 15.98 7.50 -13.25
CA VAL A 115 16.54 6.55 -14.23
C VAL A 115 15.91 6.75 -15.63
N GLY A 116 14.88 7.59 -15.72
CA GLY A 116 14.19 7.84 -16.98
C GLY A 116 13.48 6.58 -17.47
N THR A 117 13.70 6.17 -18.70
CA THR A 117 13.03 5.00 -19.31
C THR A 117 13.82 3.70 -19.18
N ASP A 118 15.03 3.75 -18.61
CA ASP A 118 15.87 2.58 -18.46
C ASP A 118 15.27 1.60 -17.43
N THR A 119 15.63 0.32 -17.57
CA THR A 119 15.15 -0.77 -16.71
C THR A 119 16.24 -1.37 -15.83
N SER A 120 17.33 -0.62 -15.68
CA SER A 120 18.49 -0.99 -14.89
C SER A 120 19.20 0.23 -14.33
N PHE A 121 19.84 0.06 -13.18
CA PHE A 121 20.67 1.06 -12.53
C PHE A 121 21.94 0.38 -12.00
N ILE A 122 23.11 0.97 -12.25
CA ILE A 122 24.39 0.48 -11.75
C ILE A 122 24.76 1.32 -10.54
N LEU A 123 24.85 0.67 -9.38
CA LEU A 123 25.29 1.28 -8.14
C LEU A 123 26.81 1.11 -8.00
N THR A 124 27.53 2.23 -8.06
CA THR A 124 29.00 2.29 -8.00
C THR A 124 29.51 2.69 -6.61
N ASP A 125 28.86 3.65 -5.95
CA ASP A 125 29.19 4.09 -4.59
C ASP A 125 28.31 3.33 -3.59
N ILE A 126 28.62 2.05 -3.37
CA ILE A 126 27.80 1.15 -2.53
C ILE A 126 27.77 1.69 -1.08
N PRO A 127 26.59 1.99 -0.52
CA PRO A 127 26.44 2.47 0.85
C PRO A 127 26.67 1.36 1.89
N GLU A 128 26.63 1.71 3.17
CA GLU A 128 26.65 0.72 4.25
C GLU A 128 25.47 -0.25 4.15
N MET A 129 25.73 -1.52 4.46
CA MET A 129 24.79 -2.63 4.33
C MET A 129 24.15 -2.94 5.70
N PRO A 130 22.90 -3.45 5.76
CA PRO A 130 22.05 -3.85 4.64
C PRO A 130 21.43 -2.68 3.89
N LEU A 131 21.35 -2.82 2.55
CA LEU A 131 20.73 -1.85 1.65
C LEU A 131 19.36 -2.38 1.21
N TYR A 132 18.32 -1.57 1.37
CA TYR A 132 16.99 -1.81 0.83
C TYR A 132 16.81 -1.00 -0.44
N TRP A 133 16.34 -1.62 -1.53
CA TRP A 133 16.12 -0.93 -2.79
C TRP A 133 14.79 -1.30 -3.45
N ARG A 134 14.21 -0.35 -4.19
CA ARG A 134 13.04 -0.60 -5.04
C ARG A 134 13.02 0.35 -6.26
N PRO A 135 12.66 -0.15 -7.46
CA PRO A 135 12.25 0.69 -8.57
C PRO A 135 10.80 1.13 -8.39
N ILE A 136 10.52 2.38 -8.73
CA ILE A 136 9.17 2.96 -8.80
C ILE A 136 8.91 3.35 -10.24
N ALA A 137 7.80 2.87 -10.79
CA ALA A 137 7.30 3.31 -12.09
C ALA A 137 6.33 4.48 -11.91
N TRP A 138 6.52 5.52 -12.69
CA TRP A 138 5.71 6.74 -12.73
C TRP A 138 5.00 6.84 -14.09
N GLY A 139 3.71 7.20 -14.05
CA GLY A 139 2.98 7.61 -15.25
C GLY A 139 3.18 9.10 -15.55
N ASN A 140 2.31 9.67 -16.39
CA ASN A 140 2.32 11.11 -16.71
C ASN A 140 1.92 12.00 -15.52
N ASP A 141 1.10 11.49 -14.60
CA ASP A 141 0.74 12.20 -13.38
C ASP A 141 1.64 11.75 -12.22
N TYR A 142 2.42 12.69 -11.68
CA TYR A 142 3.41 12.47 -10.61
C TYR A 142 2.81 11.98 -9.29
N TYR A 143 1.48 11.89 -9.16
CA TYR A 143 0.80 11.37 -7.96
C TYR A 143 0.49 9.87 -8.03
N ILE A 144 0.69 9.23 -9.19
CA ILE A 144 0.27 7.86 -9.43
C ILE A 144 1.49 7.00 -9.75
N ARG A 145 1.81 6.11 -8.82
CA ARG A 145 2.98 5.22 -8.90
C ARG A 145 2.59 3.78 -8.60
N SER A 146 3.27 2.84 -9.25
CA SER A 146 3.25 1.45 -8.80
C SER A 146 4.35 1.24 -7.77
N MET A 147 3.99 0.78 -6.58
CA MET A 147 4.97 0.29 -5.61
C MET A 147 5.17 -1.21 -5.79
N GLN A 148 6.43 -1.61 -6.00
CA GLN A 148 6.85 -3.01 -5.99
C GLN A 148 7.28 -3.48 -4.61
N HIS A 149 7.61 -4.77 -4.54
CA HIS A 149 8.44 -5.34 -3.48
C HIS A 149 9.83 -4.69 -3.51
N PHE A 150 10.43 -4.50 -2.33
CA PHE A 150 11.83 -4.10 -2.22
C PHE A 150 12.69 -5.36 -2.04
N GLU A 151 13.94 -5.31 -2.48
CA GLU A 151 14.93 -6.31 -2.14
C GLU A 151 15.89 -5.74 -1.08
N MET A 152 16.26 -6.58 -0.13
CA MET A 152 17.33 -6.29 0.83
C MET A 152 18.59 -6.97 0.30
N ILE A 153 19.66 -6.20 0.16
CA ILE A 153 20.98 -6.68 -0.17
C ILE A 153 21.80 -6.57 1.12
N ALA A 154 22.46 -7.66 1.52
CA ALA A 154 23.33 -7.69 2.69
C ALA A 154 24.67 -8.33 2.31
N ASP A 155 25.76 -7.87 2.93
CA ASP A 155 27.04 -8.58 2.85
C ASP A 155 26.96 -9.84 3.73
N THR A 156 26.82 -10.99 3.07
CA THR A 156 26.70 -12.29 3.76
C THR A 156 28.05 -12.95 4.00
N SER A 157 29.15 -12.35 3.51
CA SER A 157 30.50 -12.90 3.67
C SER A 157 31.00 -12.82 5.12
N GLU A 158 30.52 -11.86 5.90
CA GLU A 158 30.90 -11.68 7.31
C GLU A 158 30.01 -12.43 8.31
N ILE A 159 28.76 -12.76 7.95
CA ILE A 159 27.81 -13.46 8.84
C ILE A 159 27.08 -14.56 8.05
N PRO A 160 27.60 -15.80 8.01
CA PRO A 160 27.13 -16.85 7.10
C PRO A 160 25.69 -17.35 7.30
N ASN A 161 24.90 -16.80 8.23
CA ASN A 161 23.51 -17.21 8.53
C ASN A 161 22.66 -16.03 9.05
N LEU A 162 22.90 -14.81 8.57
CA LEU A 162 22.14 -13.65 9.05
C LEU A 162 20.66 -13.74 8.63
N VAL A 163 19.81 -14.16 9.56
CA VAL A 163 18.36 -14.05 9.45
C VAL A 163 17.96 -12.76 10.17
N VAL A 164 17.74 -11.69 9.40
CA VAL A 164 17.24 -10.40 9.94
C VAL A 164 15.74 -10.51 10.11
N ILE A 165 15.26 -10.69 11.35
CA ILE A 165 13.83 -10.59 11.68
C ILE A 165 13.54 -9.14 12.02
N ASP A 166 12.77 -8.45 11.18
CA ASP A 166 12.29 -7.10 11.47
C ASP A 166 10.83 -7.17 11.95
N PRO A 167 10.56 -6.92 13.26
CA PRO A 167 9.22 -7.03 13.81
C PRO A 167 8.25 -6.01 13.19
N ASP A 168 8.75 -4.91 12.62
CA ASP A 168 7.94 -3.89 11.98
C ASP A 168 7.76 -4.13 10.48
N LEU A 169 8.38 -5.17 9.90
CA LEU A 169 8.16 -5.53 8.50
C LEU A 169 6.75 -6.07 8.28
N PHE A 170 5.94 -5.28 7.59
CA PHE A 170 4.72 -5.73 6.95
C PHE A 170 4.51 -4.93 5.67
N THR A 171 4.58 -5.61 4.53
CA THR A 171 4.38 -5.00 3.21
C THR A 171 3.43 -5.81 2.34
N ALA A 172 2.88 -5.15 1.31
CA ALA A 172 1.95 -5.75 0.36
C ALA A 172 2.35 -5.37 -1.05
N TYR A 173 2.51 -6.36 -1.94
CA TYR A 173 2.87 -6.13 -3.32
C TYR A 173 2.25 -7.18 -4.27
N PRO A 174 1.99 -6.81 -5.53
CA PRO A 174 2.05 -5.44 -6.05
C PRO A 174 0.93 -4.56 -5.46
N ASN A 175 1.17 -3.25 -5.38
CA ASN A 175 0.16 -2.27 -4.99
C ASN A 175 0.31 -1.00 -5.85
N PRO A 176 -0.66 -0.65 -6.72
CA PRO A 176 -1.95 -1.33 -6.92
C PRO A 176 -1.83 -2.77 -7.44
N SER A 177 -2.81 -3.62 -7.15
CA SER A 177 -2.83 -5.02 -7.59
C SER A 177 -3.90 -5.26 -8.65
N SER A 178 -3.54 -5.96 -9.73
CA SER A 178 -4.48 -6.47 -10.74
C SER A 178 -5.09 -7.83 -10.38
N GLY A 179 -4.85 -8.35 -9.18
CA GLY A 179 -5.34 -9.66 -8.76
C GLY A 179 -4.70 -10.14 -7.47
N ALA A 180 -3.69 -11.01 -7.59
CA ALA A 180 -3.03 -11.57 -6.42
C ALA A 180 -2.15 -10.52 -5.71
N VAL A 181 -2.17 -10.54 -4.38
CA VAL A 181 -1.33 -9.72 -3.51
C VAL A 181 -0.53 -10.65 -2.61
N ARG A 182 0.78 -10.43 -2.56
CA ARG A 182 1.66 -11.07 -1.59
C ARG A 182 1.92 -10.11 -0.45
N PHE A 183 1.62 -10.57 0.75
CA PHE A 183 1.95 -9.89 1.99
C PHE A 183 3.23 -10.49 2.55
N ARG A 184 4.27 -9.68 2.74
CA ARG A 184 5.52 -10.12 3.35
C ARG A 184 5.61 -9.59 4.78
N PHE A 185 6.08 -10.42 5.68
CA PHE A 185 6.29 -10.07 7.09
C PHE A 185 7.36 -10.97 7.69
N ASP A 186 7.94 -10.51 8.80
CA ASP A 186 8.80 -11.33 9.65
C ASP A 186 8.08 -11.65 10.96
N SER A 187 8.40 -12.81 11.52
CA SER A 187 7.79 -13.27 12.76
C SER A 187 8.71 -14.27 13.46
N GLU A 188 8.73 -14.24 14.79
CA GLU A 188 9.47 -15.21 15.59
C GLU A 188 8.91 -16.64 15.42
N GLU A 189 9.72 -17.67 15.66
CA GLU A 189 9.28 -19.07 15.57
C GLU A 189 8.13 -19.34 16.55
N GLY A 190 7.06 -19.97 16.06
CA GLY A 190 5.91 -20.32 16.88
C GLY A 190 4.94 -19.17 17.17
N SER A 191 5.14 -17.98 16.58
CA SER A 191 4.16 -16.89 16.64
C SER A 191 3.14 -17.02 15.50
N ASP A 192 1.85 -17.06 15.85
CA ASP A 192 0.77 -17.11 14.86
C ASP A 192 0.60 -15.74 14.21
N ALA A 193 0.56 -15.71 12.88
CA ALA A 193 0.30 -14.50 12.11
C ALA A 193 -1.06 -14.62 11.41
N THR A 194 -2.00 -13.76 11.79
CA THR A 194 -3.34 -13.70 11.19
C THR A 194 -3.47 -12.48 10.30
N LEU A 195 -3.68 -12.71 9.00
CA LEU A 195 -4.03 -11.67 8.04
C LEU A 195 -5.55 -11.51 7.98
N ARG A 196 -6.04 -10.29 8.13
CA ARG A 196 -7.44 -9.88 7.96
C ARG A 196 -7.54 -8.80 6.90
N ILE A 197 -8.33 -9.05 5.87
CA ILE A 197 -8.60 -8.07 4.81
C ILE A 197 -10.04 -7.60 4.96
N THR A 198 -10.22 -6.29 5.07
CA THR A 198 -11.53 -5.63 5.20
C THR A 198 -11.73 -4.64 4.07
N ASN A 199 -12.99 -4.46 3.65
CA ASN A 199 -13.34 -3.37 2.76
C ASN A 199 -13.44 -2.04 3.54
N VAL A 200 -13.68 -0.96 2.81
CA VAL A 200 -13.85 0.40 3.35
C VAL A 200 -15.05 0.57 4.29
N LEU A 201 -16.03 -0.35 4.29
CA LEU A 201 -17.11 -0.41 5.29
C LEU A 201 -16.70 -1.15 6.57
N GLY A 202 -15.46 -1.62 6.68
CA GLY A 202 -14.97 -2.45 7.78
C GLY A 202 -15.48 -3.90 7.75
N GLN A 203 -16.15 -4.32 6.67
CA GLN A 203 -16.63 -5.69 6.53
C GLN A 203 -15.47 -6.62 6.22
N LEU A 204 -15.44 -7.79 6.87
CA LEU A 204 -14.43 -8.81 6.63
C LEU A 204 -14.61 -9.44 5.25
N VAL A 205 -13.56 -9.35 4.43
CA VAL A 205 -13.52 -9.89 3.07
C VAL A 205 -12.78 -11.21 3.05
N TYR A 206 -11.61 -11.26 3.70
CA TYR A 206 -10.74 -12.43 3.73
C TYR A 206 -9.99 -12.51 5.06
N ARG A 207 -9.73 -13.73 5.53
CA ARG A 207 -8.96 -14.02 6.75
C ARG A 207 -8.21 -15.32 6.58
N THR A 208 -6.93 -15.33 6.93
CA THR A 208 -6.11 -16.54 7.02
C THR A 208 -5.14 -16.42 8.19
N THR A 209 -4.72 -17.56 8.73
CA THR A 209 -3.74 -17.66 9.81
C THR A 209 -2.64 -18.61 9.37
N VAL A 210 -1.39 -18.23 9.58
CA VAL A 210 -0.21 -19.05 9.33
C VAL A 210 0.62 -19.15 10.60
N ILE A 211 1.19 -20.33 10.84
CA ILE A 211 2.11 -20.56 11.95
C ILE A 211 3.50 -20.15 11.47
N SER A 212 4.15 -19.21 12.16
CA SER A 212 5.51 -18.82 11.82
C SER A 212 6.49 -19.96 12.13
N ASN A 213 7.43 -20.19 11.22
CA ASN A 213 8.58 -21.07 11.41
C ASN A 213 9.85 -20.29 11.81
N GLY A 214 9.72 -19.01 12.15
CA GLY A 214 10.84 -18.18 12.61
C GLY A 214 11.80 -17.71 11.52
N THR A 215 11.49 -17.95 10.24
CA THR A 215 12.33 -17.48 9.13
C THR A 215 11.96 -16.05 8.76
N ALA A 216 12.96 -15.19 8.57
CA ALA A 216 12.74 -13.89 7.94
C ALA A 216 12.17 -14.05 6.52
N GLY A 217 11.29 -13.14 6.12
CA GLY A 217 10.67 -13.04 4.81
C GLY A 217 9.49 -13.97 4.59
N GLN A 218 8.72 -14.31 5.63
CA GLN A 218 7.49 -15.09 5.46
C GLN A 218 6.49 -14.35 4.55
N SER A 219 5.61 -15.10 3.88
CA SER A 219 4.59 -14.48 3.06
C SER A 219 3.25 -15.20 3.03
N ILE A 220 2.19 -14.41 2.90
CA ILE A 220 0.82 -14.87 2.64
C ILE A 220 0.40 -14.34 1.28
N VAL A 221 -0.16 -15.20 0.43
CA VAL A 221 -0.72 -14.79 -0.86
C VAL A 221 -2.23 -14.77 -0.78
N TRP A 222 -2.82 -13.62 -1.13
CA TRP A 222 -4.25 -13.47 -1.32
C TRP A 222 -4.54 -13.34 -2.82
N THR A 223 -5.48 -14.12 -3.34
CA THR A 223 -5.76 -14.19 -4.80
C THR A 223 -6.77 -13.16 -5.28
N GLY A 224 -7.12 -12.14 -4.47
CA GLY A 224 -8.17 -11.17 -4.80
C GLY A 224 -9.59 -11.75 -4.72
N ARG A 225 -9.80 -12.74 -3.84
CA ARG A 225 -11.09 -13.42 -3.64
C ARG A 225 -11.54 -13.36 -2.19
N ASP A 226 -12.85 -13.28 -1.96
CA ASP A 226 -13.42 -13.29 -0.62
C ASP A 226 -13.37 -14.71 0.02
N GLN A 227 -13.84 -14.83 1.26
CA GLN A 227 -13.96 -16.11 1.98
C GLN A 227 -14.80 -17.18 1.26
N HIS A 228 -15.62 -16.80 0.27
CA HIS A 228 -16.48 -17.70 -0.49
C HIS A 228 -15.93 -17.94 -1.91
N ASP A 229 -14.64 -17.68 -2.13
CA ASP A 229 -13.95 -17.79 -3.41
C ASP A 229 -14.52 -16.89 -4.52
N LYS A 230 -15.26 -15.84 -4.16
CA LYS A 230 -15.79 -14.88 -5.13
C LYS A 230 -14.78 -13.76 -5.37
N PRO A 231 -14.53 -13.40 -6.64
CA PRO A 231 -13.65 -12.28 -6.96
C PRO A 231 -14.15 -10.97 -6.34
N VAL A 232 -13.28 -10.22 -5.64
CA VAL A 232 -13.65 -8.96 -4.96
C VAL A 232 -13.78 -7.78 -5.92
N ALA A 233 -14.54 -6.73 -5.59
CA ALA A 233 -14.64 -5.56 -6.46
C ALA A 233 -13.31 -4.79 -6.55
N SER A 234 -13.08 -4.05 -7.64
CA SER A 234 -12.01 -3.04 -7.68
C SER A 234 -12.27 -2.01 -6.58
N GLY A 235 -11.23 -1.61 -5.86
CA GLY A 235 -11.37 -0.68 -4.75
C GLY A 235 -10.28 -0.80 -3.70
N MET A 236 -10.51 -0.12 -2.60
CA MET A 236 -9.57 -0.03 -1.48
C MET A 236 -9.86 -1.06 -0.41
N TYR A 237 -8.80 -1.68 0.10
CA TYR A 237 -8.88 -2.67 1.17
C TYR A 237 -7.86 -2.39 2.26
N PHE A 238 -8.24 -2.65 3.51
CA PHE A 238 -7.36 -2.59 4.67
C PHE A 238 -6.93 -4.00 5.03
N CYS A 239 -5.61 -4.23 4.99
CA CYS A 239 -4.98 -5.50 5.29
C CYS A 239 -4.30 -5.37 6.64
N THR A 240 -4.83 -6.04 7.64
CA THR A 240 -4.27 -6.07 8.99
C THR A 240 -3.53 -7.38 9.20
N LEU A 241 -2.28 -7.31 9.64
CA LEU A 241 -1.55 -8.44 10.23
C LEU A 241 -1.62 -8.36 11.75
N GLU A 242 -2.18 -9.39 12.38
CA GLU A 242 -2.23 -9.58 13.83
C GLU A 242 -1.22 -10.67 14.21
N ARG A 243 -0.32 -10.37 15.15
CA ARG A 243 0.68 -11.25 15.75
C ARG A 243 0.58 -11.12 17.28
N ASP A 244 1.20 -12.04 18.02
CA ASP A 244 1.15 -12.03 19.50
C ASP A 244 1.67 -10.73 20.13
N TYR A 245 2.65 -10.11 19.48
CA TYR A 245 3.33 -8.91 19.96
C TYR A 245 2.85 -7.61 19.30
N GLY A 246 1.86 -7.65 18.40
CA GLY A 246 1.37 -6.42 17.79
C GLY A 246 0.45 -6.59 16.59
N ARG A 247 -0.06 -5.44 16.14
CA ARG A 247 -0.93 -5.34 14.96
C ARG A 247 -0.42 -4.25 14.03
N GLN A 248 -0.30 -4.57 12.75
CA GLN A 248 0.05 -3.61 11.70
C GLN A 248 -1.03 -3.61 10.63
N THR A 249 -1.28 -2.45 10.01
CA THR A 249 -2.31 -2.32 8.97
C THR A 249 -1.75 -1.58 7.76
N LEU A 250 -1.97 -2.17 6.59
CA LEU A 250 -1.66 -1.58 5.29
C LEU A 250 -2.94 -1.29 4.53
N ARG A 251 -2.86 -0.33 3.62
CA ARG A 251 -3.90 -0.02 2.66
C ARG A 251 -3.44 -0.45 1.26
N ILE A 252 -4.25 -1.25 0.58
CA ILE A 252 -4.01 -1.68 -0.79
C ILE A 252 -5.15 -1.24 -1.71
N VAL A 253 -4.83 -1.12 -2.99
CA VAL A 253 -5.81 -0.90 -4.07
C VAL A 253 -5.83 -2.13 -4.97
N VAL A 254 -7.03 -2.66 -5.22
CA VAL A 254 -7.26 -3.75 -6.17
C VAL A 254 -7.95 -3.18 -7.40
N ILE A 255 -7.48 -3.58 -8.58
CA ILE A 255 -7.94 -3.19 -9.91
C ILE A 255 -8.29 -4.47 -10.68
N LYS A 256 -9.35 -4.45 -11.48
CA LYS A 256 -9.78 -5.55 -12.35
C LYS A 256 -10.11 -5.04 -13.73
#